data_AF-A0AAW8CXG3-F1
#
_entry.id   AF-A0AAW8CXG3-F1
#
_cell.length_a   1.000
_cell.length_b   1.000
_cell.length_c   1.000
_cell.angle_alpha   90.00
_cell.angle_beta   90.00
_cell.angle_gamma   90.00
#
_symmetry.space_group_name_H-M   'P 1'
#
loop_
_entity.id
_entity.type
_entity.pdbx_description
1 polymer ?
#
loop_
_entity_poly.entity_id
_entity_poly.type
_entity_poly.pdbx_seq_one_letter_code
_entity_poly.pdbx_strand_id
1 'polypeptide(L)' 'MKFDTGKELMDGAQNINAHLGNIAELVELIEDETLKKKIKRELGLVVGKVYIGVMAPVLREHPELDPDSPSDIEAASRKN' A
#
# COMPACT_ATOMS: atom_id res chain seq x y z
N MET A 1 10.36 8.84 15.40
CA MET A 1 8.90 8.77 15.66
C MET A 1 8.59 7.78 16.77
N LYS A 2 7.51 7.95 17.55
CA LYS A 2 7.06 6.91 18.50
C LYS A 2 6.51 5.71 17.72
N PHE A 3 6.75 4.50 18.21
CA PHE A 3 6.29 3.26 17.54
C PHE A 3 4.78 3.28 17.26
N ASP A 4 3.96 3.62 18.26
CA ASP A 4 2.49 3.69 18.10
C ASP A 4 2.07 4.68 16.99
N THR A 5 2.74 5.82 16.90
CA THR A 5 2.52 6.80 15.83
C THR A 5 2.93 6.24 14.46
N GLY A 6 4.03 5.49 14.40
CA GLY A 6 4.46 4.79 13.19
C GLY A 6 3.43 3.75 12.74
N LYS A 7 2.89 2.99 13.69
CA LYS A 7 1.83 2.00 13.44
C LYS A 7 0.56 2.65 12.92
N GLU A 8 0.06 3.71 13.57
CA GLU A 8 -1.13 4.45 13.11
C GLU A 8 -0.95 5.01 11.69
N LEU A 9 0.24 5.52 11.35
CA LEU A 9 0.55 5.97 10.00
C LEU A 9 0.59 4.82 9.00
N MET A 10 1.14 3.67 9.38
CA MET A 10 1.16 2.47 8.55
C MET A 10 -0.25 1.96 8.27
N ASP A 11 -1.09 1.83 9.30
CA ASP A 11 -2.48 1.40 9.20
C ASP A 11 -3.28 2.35 8.29
N GLY A 12 -3.08 3.67 8.46
CA GLY A 12 -3.68 4.68 7.59
C GLY A 12 -3.23 4.57 6.13
N ALA A 13 -1.93 4.36 5.89
CA ALA A 13 -1.39 4.20 4.54
C ALA A 13 -1.89 2.92 3.86
N GLN A 14 -1.97 1.80 4.59
CA GLN A 14 -2.51 0.55 4.09
C GLN A 14 -4.01 0.67 3.76
N ASN A 15 -4.79 1.37 4.60
CA ASN A 15 -6.20 1.61 4.32
C ASN A 15 -6.40 2.44 3.03
N ILE A 16 -5.58 3.47 2.82
CA ILE A 16 -5.57 4.22 1.55
C ILE A 16 -5.26 3.29 0.38
N ASN A 17 -4.23 2.44 0.51
CA ASN A 17 -3.84 1.52 -0.55
C ASN A 17 -4.97 0.52 -0.90
N ALA A 18 -5.70 0.02 0.10
CA ALA A 18 -6.86 -0.85 -0.10
C ALA A 18 -7.97 -0.14 -0.89
N HIS A 19 -8.29 1.11 -0.56
CA HIS A 19 -9.25 1.91 -1.32
C HIS A 19 -8.79 2.19 -2.76
N LEU A 20 -7.50 2.48 -2.97
CA LEU A 20 -6.94 2.65 -4.31
C LEU A 20 -7.00 1.36 -5.13
N GLY A 21 -6.81 0.20 -4.49
CA GLY A 21 -7.02 -1.12 -5.10
C GLY A 21 -8.45 -1.30 -5.61
N ASN A 22 -9.45 -1.02 -4.78
CA ASN A 22 -10.85 -1.08 -5.19
C ASN A 22 -11.17 -0.14 -6.38
N ILE A 23 -10.60 1.07 -6.37
CA ILE A 23 -10.75 2.00 -7.50
C ILE A 23 -10.08 1.44 -8.75
N ALA A 24 -8.91 0.83 -8.63
CA ALA A 24 -8.21 0.21 -9.76
C ALA A 24 -9.04 -0.93 -10.39
N GLU A 25 -9.73 -1.73 -9.58
CA GLU A 25 -10.66 -2.76 -10.08
C GLU A 25 -11.83 -2.14 -10.88
N LEU A 26 -12.41 -1.05 -10.40
CA LEU A 26 -13.47 -0.34 -11.13
C LEU A 26 -12.96 0.27 -12.44
N VAL A 27 -11.70 0.72 -12.48
CA VAL A 27 -11.06 1.25 -13.68
C VAL A 27 -10.90 0.18 -14.76
N GLU A 28 -10.76 -1.10 -14.40
CA GLU A 28 -10.71 -2.19 -15.38
C GLU A 28 -12.03 -2.35 -16.16
N LEU A 29 -13.16 -1.90 -15.59
CA LEU A 29 -14.47 -1.96 -16.23
C LEU A 29 -14.69 -0.87 -17.30
N ILE A 30 -13.75 0.07 -17.47
CA ILE A 30 -13.84 1.14 -18.47
C ILE A 30 -13.58 0.55 -19.87
N GLU A 31 -14.48 0.79 -20.83
CA GLU A 31 -14.30 0.34 -22.23
C GLU A 31 -13.31 1.21 -23.02
N ASP A 32 -13.28 2.53 -22.76
CA ASP A 32 -12.30 3.43 -23.39
C ASP A 32 -10.89 3.18 -22.83
N GLU A 33 -10.08 2.48 -23.61
CA GLU A 33 -8.70 2.13 -23.27
C GLU A 33 -7.78 3.35 -23.06
N THR A 34 -8.05 4.48 -23.72
CA THR A 34 -7.25 5.70 -23.54
C THR A 34 -7.56 6.31 -22.17
N LEU A 35 -8.85 6.40 -21.82
CA LEU A 35 -9.28 6.87 -20.51
C LEU A 35 -8.80 5.95 -19.39
N LYS A 36 -8.94 4.62 -19.56
CA LYS A 36 -8.44 3.60 -18.62
C LYS A 36 -6.96 3.79 -18.32
N LYS A 37 -6.12 3.86 -19.36
CA LYS A 37 -4.66 4.06 -19.21
C LYS A 37 -4.34 5.36 -18.48
N LYS A 38 -5.05 6.45 -18.80
CA LYS A 38 -4.88 7.74 -18.14
C LYS A 38 -5.16 7.64 -16.64
N ILE A 39 -6.28 7.03 -16.25
CA ILE A 39 -6.65 6.91 -14.83
C ILE A 39 -5.69 5.96 -14.10
N LYS A 40 -5.33 4.80 -14.68
CA LYS A 40 -4.35 3.87 -14.07
C LYS A 40 -3.01 4.56 -13.78
N ARG A 41 -2.55 5.42 -14.69
CA ARG A 41 -1.33 6.22 -14.49
C ARG A 41 -1.45 7.14 -13.28
N GLU A 42 -2.56 7.87 -13.16
CA GLU A 42 -2.79 8.76 -12.00
C GLU A 42 -2.88 7.97 -10.69
N LEU A 43 -3.57 6.83 -10.67
CA LEU A 43 -3.62 5.95 -9.51
C LEU A 43 -2.22 5.47 -9.10
N GLY A 44 -1.39 5.04 -10.06
CA GLY A 44 -0.01 4.64 -9.80
C GLY A 44 0.84 5.76 -9.19
N LEU A 45 0.63 7.01 -9.62
CA LEU A 45 1.30 8.17 -9.01
C LEU A 45 0.85 8.41 -7.56
N VAL A 46 -0.43 8.22 -7.25
CA VAL A 46 -0.93 8.34 -5.87
C VAL A 46 -0.36 7.24 -4.98
N VAL A 47 -0.40 5.98 -5.44
CA VAL A 47 0.21 4.84 -4.72
C VAL A 47 1.68 5.10 -4.45
N GLY A 48 2.44 5.54 -5.46
CA GLY A 48 3.85 5.89 -5.30
C GLY A 48 4.10 7.00 -4.28
N LYS A 49 3.24 8.03 -4.24
CA LYS A 49 3.34 9.11 -3.24
C LYS A 49 3.03 8.64 -1.82
N VAL A 50 2.03 7.77 -1.63
CA VAL A 50 1.72 7.19 -0.32
C VAL A 50 2.89 6.34 0.15
N TYR A 51 3.43 5.49 -0.72
CA TYR A 51 4.57 4.65 -0.37
C TYR A 51 5.82 5.48 -0.03
N ILE A 52 6.27 6.34 -0.94
CA ILE A 52 7.52 7.10 -0.76
C ILE A 52 7.38 8.15 0.35
N GLY A 53 6.23 8.81 0.45
CA GLY A 53 6.01 9.93 1.36
C GLY A 53 5.60 9.52 2.77
N VAL A 54 4.98 8.35 2.95
CA VAL A 54 4.43 7.91 4.23
C VAL A 54 5.03 6.58 4.66
N MET A 55 4.87 5.51 3.87
CA MET A 55 5.28 4.16 4.29
C MET A 55 6.79 4.04 4.42
N ALA A 56 7.56 4.45 3.41
CA ALA A 56 9.02 4.26 3.39
C ALA A 56 9.76 4.97 4.55
N PRO A 57 9.41 6.20 4.97
CA PRO A 57 9.95 6.80 6.19
C PRO A 57 9.60 6.00 7.45
N VAL A 58 8.35 5.53 7.57
CA VAL A 58 7.91 4.72 8.71
C VAL A 58 8.71 3.42 8.78
N LEU A 59 8.82 2.69 7.65
CA LEU A 59 9.56 1.42 7.56
C LEU A 59 11.06 1.60 7.82
N ARG A 60 11.65 2.73 7.42
CA ARG A 60 13.07 3.01 7.71
C ARG A 60 13.32 3.19 9.20
N GLU A 61 12.37 3.80 9.92
CA GLU A 61 12.47 4.02 11.36
C GLU A 61 12.04 2.79 12.18
N HIS A 62 11.05 2.04 11.69
CA HIS A 62 10.46 0.86 12.35
C HIS A 62 10.30 -0.29 11.33
N PRO A 63 11.39 -0.98 10.95
CA PRO A 63 11.37 -2.05 9.95
C PRO A 63 10.44 -3.23 10.31
N GLU A 64 10.16 -3.43 11.60
CA GLU A 64 9.24 -4.44 12.09
C GLU A 64 7.76 -4.19 11.73
N LEU A 65 7.43 -3.00 11.22
CA LEU A 65 6.10 -2.67 10.68
C LEU A 65 5.95 -3.06 9.20
N ASP A 66 6.98 -3.66 8.59
CA ASP A 66 6.93 -4.11 7.19
C ASP A 66 5.93 -5.28 7.03
N PRO A 67 4.79 -5.08 6.32
CA PRO A 67 3.81 -6.15 6.11
C PRO A 67 4.35 -7.29 5.26
N ASP A 68 5.44 -7.07 4.51
CA ASP A 68 6.12 -8.07 3.68
C ASP A 68 7.38 -8.61 4.36
N SER A 69 7.57 -8.33 5.66
CA SER A 69 8.67 -8.85 6.46
C SER A 69 8.71 -10.39 6.41
N PRO A 70 9.89 -11.01 6.19
CA PRO A 70 10.06 -12.46 6.18
C PRO A 70 9.52 -13.17 7.43
N SER A 71 9.42 -12.48 8.57
CA SER A 71 8.90 -13.03 9.83
C SER A 71 7.42 -13.45 9.75
N ASP A 72 6.62 -12.80 8.90
CA ASP A 72 5.19 -13.12 8.76
C ASP A 72 4.96 -14.31 7.81
N ILE A 73 5.85 -14.50 6.84
CA ILE A 73 5.86 -15.66 5.93
C ILE A 73 6.18 -16.95 6.70
N GLU A 74 7.09 -16.89 7.67
CA GLU A 74 7.37 -18.03 8.56
C GLU A 74 6.19 -18.36 9.49
N ALA A 75 5.48 -17.35 10.01
CA ALA A 75 4.33 -17.56 10.88
C ALA A 75 3.14 -18.21 10.15
N ALA A 76 2.94 -17.87 8.86
CA ALA A 76 1.94 -18.51 8.01
C ALA A 76 2.34 -19.95 7.61
N SER A 77 3.63 -20.21 7.38
CA SER A 77 4.14 -21.52 6.95
C SER A 77 4.16 -22.58 8.06
N ARG A 78 4.15 -22.18 9.34
CA ARG A 78 4.09 -23.11 10.49
C ARG A 78 2.68 -23.57 10.87
N LYS A 79 1.64 -23.07 10.18
CA LYS A 79 0.23 -23.44 10.41
C LYS A 79 -0.34 -24.43 9.38
N ASN A 80 0.49 -24.91 8.44
CA ASN A 80 0.14 -25.95 7.47
C ASN A 80 0.96 -27.22 7.71
#